data_AF-A0A4Q3FSN6-F1
#
_entry.id   AF-A0A4Q3FSN6-F1
#
_cell.length_a   1.000
_cell.length_b   1.000
_cell.length_c   1.000
_cell.angle_alpha   90.00
_cell.angle_beta   90.00
_cell.angle_gamma   90.00
#
_symmetry.space_group_name_H-M   'P 1'
#
loop_
_entity.id
_entity.type
_entity.pdbx_description
1 polymer ?
#
loop_
_entity_poly.entity_id
_entity_poly.type
_entity_poly.pdbx_seq_one_letter_code
_entity_poly.pdbx_strand_id
1 'polypeptide(L)'
;GMGMYGGMACGAPLGILLASAFSLPVAFSGIVLFPLISYLAMLLLQNVPVPQVTVRLPFYKAVHLVWQSGAGLALASIGFGGIASFITLYFTQQGWEGASLALTAFGTGYIIMRLFFAHFPDRFGGARVAMVSLLIEIAGQVLIWKAPNAFAGIAGAGLTGIGMSLVFPSFGIIAVKKVTAENRGMAMAAYNAFFDLGMGLTAPVAGLVAGAGNYNNVYILGAIAALVSACIAYLEYKKGEGILPTMQLS
;
A
#
# COMPACT_ATOMS: atom_id res chain seq x y z
N GLY A 1 1.20 -0.36 13.29
CA GLY A 1 0.45 -0.03 12.06
C GLY A 1 0.29 1.48 11.88
N MET A 2 -0.51 2.13 12.73
CA MET A 2 -0.79 3.58 12.61
C MET A 2 0.45 4.47 12.60
N GLY A 3 1.48 4.17 13.41
CA GLY A 3 2.73 4.93 13.43
C GLY A 3 3.52 4.92 12.10
N MET A 4 3.49 3.81 11.35
CA MET A 4 4.18 3.70 10.06
C MET A 4 3.54 4.62 9.00
N TYR A 5 2.21 4.61 8.92
CA TYR A 5 1.47 5.46 7.99
C TYR A 5 1.46 6.92 8.40
N GLY A 6 1.41 7.21 9.71
CA GLY A 6 1.60 8.55 10.24
C GLY A 6 2.98 9.11 9.89
N GLY A 7 4.03 8.29 9.98
CA GLY A 7 5.37 8.64 9.55
C GLY A 7 5.46 8.96 8.05
N MET A 8 4.85 8.15 7.18
CA MET A 8 4.81 8.44 5.73
C MET A 8 4.03 9.74 5.41
N ALA A 9 2.90 9.97 6.08
CA ALA A 9 2.06 11.14 5.84
C ALA A 9 2.73 12.45 6.28
N CYS A 10 3.38 12.43 7.46
CA CYS A 10 4.02 13.61 8.03
C CYS A 10 5.45 13.82 7.51
N GLY A 11 6.12 12.76 7.04
CA GLY A 11 7.52 12.79 6.66
C GLY A 11 7.83 13.72 5.49
N ALA A 12 7.01 13.68 4.41
CA ALA A 12 7.25 14.53 3.24
C ALA A 12 7.04 16.03 3.52
N PRO A 13 5.93 16.48 4.15
CA PRO A 13 5.77 17.89 4.54
C PRO A 13 6.86 18.39 5.50
N LEU A 14 7.24 17.59 6.51
CA LEU A 14 8.33 17.93 7.43
C LEU A 14 9.67 18.04 6.73
N GLY A 15 9.99 17.10 5.83
CA GLY A 15 11.23 17.12 5.06
C GLY A 15 11.32 18.36 4.16
N ILE A 16 10.23 18.73 3.50
CA ILE A 16 10.16 19.95 2.67
C ILE A 16 10.33 21.20 3.53
N LEU A 17 9.62 21.30 4.66
CA LEU A 17 9.73 22.45 5.58
C LEU A 17 11.16 22.62 6.11
N LEU A 18 11.80 21.53 6.52
CA LEU A 18 13.18 21.56 7.01
C LEU A 18 14.17 21.95 5.91
N ALA A 19 13.97 21.45 4.69
CA ALA A 19 14.81 21.78 3.54
C ALA A 19 14.64 23.24 3.11
N SER A 20 13.42 23.79 3.15
CA SER A 20 13.12 25.16 2.74
C SER A 20 13.49 26.20 3.81
N ALA A 21 13.34 25.88 5.09
CA ALA A 21 13.56 26.83 6.19
C ALA A 21 15.02 26.88 6.66
N PHE A 22 15.75 25.76 6.59
CA PHE A 22 17.11 25.67 7.12
C PHE A 22 18.11 25.32 6.02
N SER A 23 18.09 24.08 5.55
CA SER A 23 18.90 23.59 4.42
C SER A 23 18.67 22.11 4.20
N LEU A 24 19.06 21.63 3.02
CA LEU A 24 18.93 20.23 2.61
C LEU A 24 19.66 19.23 3.54
N PRO A 25 20.87 19.51 4.07
CA PRO A 25 21.54 18.64 5.05
C PRO A 25 20.79 18.53 6.39
N VAL A 26 20.07 19.57 6.81
CA VAL A 26 19.27 19.56 8.04
C VAL A 26 18.01 18.70 7.88
N ALA A 27 17.42 18.66 6.68
CA ALA A 27 16.35 17.71 6.39
C ALA A 27 16.86 16.26 6.45
N PHE A 28 18.08 16.00 5.95
CA PHE A 28 18.70 14.66 5.98
C PHE A 28 19.10 14.20 7.39
N SER A 29 19.53 15.09 8.28
CA SER A 29 19.86 14.71 9.67
C SER A 29 18.64 14.16 10.43
N GLY A 30 17.43 14.60 10.05
CA GLY A 30 16.17 14.05 10.56
C GLY A 30 16.04 12.53 10.35
N ILE A 31 16.59 11.98 9.26
CA ILE A 31 16.57 10.54 8.97
C ILE A 31 17.32 9.74 10.04
N VAL A 32 18.34 10.32 10.67
CA VAL A 32 19.12 9.68 11.75
C VAL A 32 18.53 9.97 13.12
N LEU A 33 18.07 11.21 13.34
CA LEU A 33 17.58 11.66 14.64
C LEU A 33 16.23 11.03 15.01
N PHE A 34 15.27 10.91 14.08
CA PHE A 34 13.95 10.36 14.41
C PHE A 34 13.97 8.89 14.84
N PRO A 35 14.72 7.98 14.17
CA PRO A 35 14.88 6.60 14.64
C PRO A 35 15.58 6.52 16.00
N LEU A 36 16.57 7.39 16.24
CA LEU A 36 17.28 7.43 17.52
C LEU A 36 16.35 7.86 18.66
N ILE A 37 15.52 8.90 18.45
CA ILE A 37 14.49 9.32 19.41
C ILE A 37 13.47 8.20 19.64
N SER A 38 13.04 7.51 18.58
CA SER A 38 12.14 6.35 18.71
C SER A 38 12.77 5.22 19.51
N TYR A 39 14.06 4.96 19.33
CA TYR A 39 14.80 3.95 20.08
C TYR A 39 14.93 4.33 21.56
N LEU A 40 15.27 5.58 21.86
CA LEU A 40 15.34 6.09 23.24
C LEU A 40 13.97 6.06 23.93
N ALA A 41 12.90 6.42 23.22
CA ALA A 41 11.54 6.31 23.72
C ALA A 41 11.13 4.85 23.99
N MET A 42 11.64 3.90 23.21
CA MET A 42 11.43 2.47 23.45
C MET A 42 12.04 2.01 24.77
N LEU A 43 13.15 2.60 25.22
CA LEU A 43 13.78 2.27 26.52
C LEU A 43 12.93 2.71 27.71
N LEU A 44 11.97 3.62 27.52
CA LEU A 44 11.04 4.07 28.55
C LEU A 44 9.80 3.17 28.67
N LEU A 45 9.57 2.26 27.72
CA LEU A 45 8.44 1.33 27.75
C LEU A 45 8.71 0.20 28.73
N GLN A 46 7.67 -0.20 29.47
CA GLN A 46 7.75 -1.34 30.38
C GLN A 46 7.99 -2.63 29.59
N ASN A 47 8.92 -3.45 30.08
CA ASN A 47 9.13 -4.80 29.59
C ASN A 47 7.89 -5.64 29.87
N VAL A 48 7.03 -5.81 28.87
CA VAL A 48 5.92 -6.77 28.95
C VAL A 48 6.54 -8.17 28.85
N PRO A 49 6.28 -9.07 29.82
CA PRO A 49 6.78 -10.43 29.75
C PRO A 49 6.31 -11.08 28.46
N VAL A 50 7.26 -11.36 27.56
CA VAL A 50 6.99 -12.03 26.29
C VAL A 50 6.63 -13.47 26.63
N PRO A 51 5.46 -13.99 26.21
CA PRO A 51 5.15 -15.41 26.36
C PRO A 51 6.33 -16.23 25.83
N GLN A 52 6.75 -17.26 26.56
CA GLN A 52 7.82 -18.12 26.06
C GLN A 52 7.34 -18.85 24.81
N VAL A 53 7.72 -18.33 23.65
CA VAL A 53 7.42 -18.92 22.34
C VAL A 53 8.24 -20.20 22.23
N THR A 54 7.62 -21.33 22.54
CA THR A 54 8.26 -22.65 22.49
C THR A 54 8.50 -23.12 21.06
N VAL A 55 7.74 -22.59 20.08
CA VAL A 55 7.91 -22.90 18.65
C VAL A 55 7.73 -21.63 17.81
N ARG A 56 8.84 -21.05 17.35
CA ARG A 56 8.81 -19.96 16.37
C ARG A 56 8.40 -20.51 15.02
N LEU A 57 7.40 -19.91 14.38
CA LEU A 57 7.08 -20.23 12.99
C LEU A 57 8.32 -19.91 12.12
N PRO A 58 8.77 -20.82 11.23
CA PRO A 58 9.81 -20.48 10.25
C PRO A 58 9.29 -19.49 9.22
N PHE A 59 10.15 -18.58 8.74
CA PHE A 59 9.76 -17.52 7.79
C PHE A 59 9.12 -18.06 6.51
N TYR A 60 9.64 -19.13 5.92
CA TYR A 60 9.04 -19.75 4.73
C TYR A 60 7.61 -20.25 4.97
N LYS A 61 7.31 -20.78 6.17
CA LYS A 61 5.94 -21.16 6.54
C LYS A 61 5.06 -19.92 6.70
N ALA A 62 5.59 -18.82 7.25
CA ALA A 62 4.87 -17.55 7.33
C ALA A 62 4.53 -17.02 5.93
N VAL A 63 5.48 -17.04 5.00
CA VAL A 63 5.28 -16.69 3.58
C VAL A 63 4.16 -17.52 2.96
N HIS A 64 4.19 -18.85 3.14
CA HIS A 64 3.14 -19.73 2.63
C HIS A 64 1.75 -19.45 3.23
N LEU A 65 1.67 -19.00 4.49
CA LEU A 65 0.37 -18.67 5.11
C LEU A 65 -0.20 -17.34 4.59
N VAL A 66 0.66 -16.36 4.32
CA VAL A 66 0.23 -15.02 3.89
C VAL A 66 0.26 -14.82 2.38
N TRP A 67 0.67 -15.82 1.59
CA TRP A 67 0.98 -15.64 0.16
C TRP A 67 -0.17 -15.04 -0.66
N GLN A 68 -1.43 -15.43 -0.38
CA GLN A 68 -2.60 -14.89 -1.10
C GLN A 68 -2.80 -13.40 -0.81
N SER A 69 -2.83 -13.04 0.48
CA SER A 69 -2.94 -11.64 0.92
C SER A 69 -1.72 -10.82 0.46
N GLY A 70 -0.52 -11.39 0.54
CA GLY A 70 0.72 -10.77 0.13
C GLY A 70 0.79 -10.54 -1.38
N ALA A 71 0.45 -11.54 -2.20
CA ALA A 71 0.40 -11.40 -3.65
C ALA A 71 -0.66 -10.39 -4.11
N GLY A 72 -1.85 -10.40 -3.48
CA GLY A 72 -2.87 -9.38 -3.71
C GLY A 72 -2.34 -7.96 -3.42
N LEU A 73 -1.65 -7.79 -2.29
CA LEU A 73 -1.04 -6.50 -1.96
C LEU A 73 0.10 -6.12 -2.92
N ALA A 74 0.96 -7.06 -3.29
CA ALA A 74 2.08 -6.83 -4.22
C ALA A 74 1.59 -6.41 -5.61
N LEU A 75 0.49 -7.00 -6.08
CA LEU A 75 -0.12 -6.62 -7.35
C LEU A 75 -0.77 -5.23 -7.28
N ALA A 76 -1.47 -4.92 -6.18
CA ALA A 76 -2.04 -3.58 -5.98
C ALA A 76 -0.94 -2.50 -5.86
N SER A 77 0.22 -2.81 -5.27
CA SER A 77 1.30 -1.83 -5.16
C SER A 77 1.91 -1.41 -6.50
N ILE A 78 1.67 -2.15 -7.59
CA ILE A 78 2.13 -1.80 -8.94
C ILE A 78 1.51 -0.48 -9.41
N GLY A 79 0.23 -0.23 -9.13
CA GLY A 79 -0.42 1.04 -9.50
C GLY A 79 0.23 2.24 -8.81
N PHE A 80 0.52 2.10 -7.52
CA PHE A 80 1.26 3.11 -6.75
C PHE A 80 2.69 3.31 -7.26
N GLY A 81 3.45 2.22 -7.44
CA GLY A 81 4.83 2.30 -7.95
C GLY A 81 4.89 2.92 -9.35
N GLY A 82 3.92 2.61 -10.22
CA GLY A 82 3.80 3.20 -11.55
C GLY A 82 3.61 4.72 -11.50
N ILE A 83 2.70 5.21 -10.64
CA ILE A 83 2.54 6.65 -10.41
C ILE A 83 3.83 7.26 -9.86
N ALA A 84 4.40 6.66 -8.81
CA ALA A 84 5.59 7.21 -8.14
C ALA A 84 6.80 7.32 -9.09
N SER A 85 6.97 6.39 -10.02
CA SER A 85 8.12 6.36 -10.94
C SER A 85 7.89 7.04 -12.28
N PHE A 86 6.68 6.99 -12.84
CA PHE A 86 6.44 7.37 -14.24
C PHE A 86 5.43 8.50 -14.45
N ILE A 87 4.73 9.01 -13.41
CA ILE A 87 3.72 10.08 -13.60
C ILE A 87 4.32 11.37 -14.17
N THR A 88 5.52 11.74 -13.75
CA THR A 88 6.22 12.91 -14.27
C THR A 88 6.60 12.72 -15.73
N LEU A 89 7.13 11.55 -16.09
CA LEU A 89 7.49 11.22 -17.47
C LEU A 89 6.26 11.18 -18.38
N TYR A 90 5.14 10.66 -17.87
CA TYR A 90 3.87 10.61 -18.56
C TYR A 90 3.33 12.01 -18.88
N PHE A 91 3.32 12.92 -17.89
CA PHE A 91 2.89 14.30 -18.09
C PHE A 91 3.80 15.04 -19.07
N THR A 92 5.12 14.89 -18.94
CA THR A 92 6.09 15.46 -19.89
C THR A 92 5.86 14.95 -21.31
N GLN A 93 5.60 13.65 -21.48
CA GLN A 93 5.31 13.08 -22.81
C GLN A 93 4.06 13.70 -23.45
N GLN A 94 3.01 13.92 -22.67
CA GLN A 94 1.75 14.49 -23.15
C GLN A 94 1.81 16.02 -23.32
N GLY A 95 2.94 16.66 -22.97
CA GLY A 95 3.07 18.13 -22.94
C GLY A 95 2.21 18.78 -21.86
N TRP A 96 1.89 18.05 -20.79
CA TRP A 96 1.06 18.53 -19.68
C TRP A 96 1.90 19.05 -18.53
N GLU A 97 1.46 20.16 -17.95
CA GLU A 97 2.01 20.67 -16.69
C GLU A 97 1.30 20.05 -15.48
N GLY A 98 1.91 20.15 -14.29
CA GLY A 98 1.26 19.77 -13.03
C GLY A 98 1.46 18.33 -12.59
N ALA A 99 2.53 17.64 -13.02
CA ALA A 99 2.86 16.29 -12.53
C ALA A 99 2.97 16.23 -10.99
N SER A 100 3.49 17.28 -10.36
CA SER A 100 3.56 17.41 -8.90
C SER A 100 2.17 17.38 -8.26
N LEU A 101 1.17 18.00 -8.90
CA LEU A 101 -0.22 17.97 -8.42
C LEU A 101 -0.82 16.57 -8.49
N ALA A 102 -0.43 15.74 -9.47
CA ALA A 102 -0.86 14.35 -9.53
C ALA A 102 -0.32 13.52 -8.35
N LEU A 103 0.97 13.70 -8.01
CA LEU A 103 1.58 13.09 -6.82
C LEU A 103 0.94 13.58 -5.51
N THR A 104 0.67 14.89 -5.41
CA THR A 104 -0.04 15.46 -4.27
C THR A 104 -1.46 14.90 -4.17
N ALA A 105 -2.22 14.84 -5.27
CA ALA A 105 -3.57 14.29 -5.29
C ALA A 105 -3.59 12.83 -4.84
N PHE A 106 -2.64 12.00 -5.32
CA PHE A 106 -2.45 10.63 -4.86
C PHE A 106 -2.23 10.59 -3.34
N GLY A 107 -1.26 11.34 -2.83
CA GLY A 107 -0.90 11.36 -1.40
C GLY A 107 -2.03 11.87 -0.52
N THR A 108 -2.69 12.96 -0.91
CA THR A 108 -3.83 13.53 -0.19
C THR A 108 -5.01 12.57 -0.16
N GLY A 109 -5.37 11.97 -1.31
CA GLY A 109 -6.42 10.95 -1.38
C GLY A 109 -6.11 9.75 -0.49
N TYR A 110 -4.86 9.29 -0.50
CA TYR A 110 -4.39 8.21 0.36
C TYR A 110 -4.55 8.53 1.84
N ILE A 111 -4.08 9.71 2.28
CA ILE A 111 -4.11 10.14 3.68
C ILE A 111 -5.55 10.37 4.15
N ILE A 112 -6.38 11.07 3.37
CA ILE A 112 -7.78 11.33 3.73
C ILE A 112 -8.50 10.00 3.95
N MET A 113 -8.37 9.05 3.02
CA MET A 113 -9.00 7.74 3.21
C MET A 113 -8.49 7.02 4.45
N ARG A 114 -7.20 7.13 4.74
CA ARG A 114 -6.62 6.53 5.94
C ARG A 114 -7.19 7.15 7.22
N LEU A 115 -7.31 8.48 7.29
CA LEU A 115 -7.75 9.19 8.49
C LEU A 115 -9.22 8.89 8.82
N PHE A 116 -10.09 8.92 7.81
CA PHE A 116 -11.53 8.75 8.03
C PHE A 116 -11.99 7.29 8.02
N PHE A 117 -11.31 6.41 7.25
CA PHE A 117 -11.78 5.06 6.96
C PHE A 117 -10.84 3.94 7.42
N ALA A 118 -9.78 4.22 8.20
CA ALA A 118 -8.88 3.17 8.71
C ALA A 118 -9.57 2.04 9.50
N HIS A 119 -10.71 2.32 10.13
CA HIS A 119 -11.46 1.35 10.93
C HIS A 119 -12.43 0.48 10.09
N PHE A 120 -12.63 0.81 8.80
CA PHE A 120 -13.59 0.10 7.94
C PHE A 120 -13.21 -1.36 7.70
N PRO A 121 -11.93 -1.71 7.43
CA PRO A 121 -11.52 -3.10 7.28
C PRO A 121 -11.83 -3.98 8.49
N ASP A 122 -11.73 -3.42 9.71
CA ASP A 122 -12.05 -4.13 10.95
C ASP A 122 -13.58 -4.31 11.13
N ARG A 123 -14.37 -3.29 10.76
CA ARG A 123 -15.82 -3.27 10.94
C ARG A 123 -16.59 -4.07 9.87
N PHE A 124 -16.22 -3.91 8.61
CA PHE A 124 -16.95 -4.47 7.46
C PHE A 124 -16.28 -5.72 6.87
N GLY A 125 -15.10 -6.08 7.37
CA GLY A 125 -14.31 -7.22 6.92
C GLY A 125 -13.31 -6.85 5.83
N GLY A 126 -12.05 -7.26 6.03
CA GLY A 126 -10.95 -6.93 5.12
C GLY A 126 -11.21 -7.30 3.66
N ALA A 127 -11.80 -8.47 3.36
CA ALA A 127 -11.97 -8.88 1.96
C ALA A 127 -12.97 -7.99 1.19
N ARG A 128 -14.09 -7.61 1.82
CA ARG A 128 -15.08 -6.70 1.20
C ARG A 128 -14.49 -5.31 0.97
N VAL A 129 -13.80 -4.77 1.97
CA VAL A 129 -13.19 -3.44 1.87
C VAL A 129 -12.05 -3.43 0.84
N ALA A 130 -11.22 -4.47 0.79
CA ALA A 130 -10.19 -4.63 -0.24
C ALA A 130 -10.79 -4.61 -1.65
N MET A 131 -11.88 -5.35 -1.90
CA MET A 131 -12.53 -5.37 -3.22
C MET A 131 -13.01 -3.98 -3.65
N VAL A 132 -13.72 -3.27 -2.78
CA VAL A 132 -14.23 -1.92 -3.11
C VAL A 132 -13.07 -0.96 -3.38
N SER A 133 -12.04 -1.00 -2.53
CA SER A 133 -10.84 -0.19 -2.69
C SER A 133 -10.09 -0.48 -3.99
N LEU A 134 -9.96 -1.75 -4.36
CA LEU A 134 -9.32 -2.15 -5.62
C LEU A 134 -10.14 -1.71 -6.84
N LEU A 135 -11.47 -1.73 -6.77
CA LEU A 135 -12.31 -1.19 -7.85
C LEU A 135 -12.10 0.30 -8.06
N ILE A 136 -11.95 1.07 -6.96
CA ILE A 136 -11.63 2.50 -7.04
C ILE A 136 -10.22 2.71 -7.62
N GLU A 137 -9.27 1.86 -7.22
CA GLU A 137 -7.91 1.89 -7.76
C GLU A 137 -7.87 1.60 -9.26
N ILE A 138 -8.58 0.57 -9.72
CA ILE A 138 -8.75 0.22 -11.14
C ILE A 138 -9.34 1.40 -11.91
N ALA A 139 -10.40 2.02 -11.37
CA ALA A 139 -11.02 3.18 -12.00
C ALA A 139 -10.02 4.36 -12.11
N GLY A 140 -9.21 4.59 -11.07
CA GLY A 140 -8.15 5.59 -11.08
C GLY A 140 -7.09 5.31 -12.16
N GLN A 141 -6.57 4.08 -12.22
CA GLN A 141 -5.58 3.66 -13.21
C GLN A 141 -6.11 3.74 -14.64
N VAL A 142 -7.34 3.29 -14.88
CA VAL A 142 -8.00 3.39 -16.20
C VAL A 142 -8.22 4.84 -16.60
N LEU A 143 -8.54 5.72 -15.64
CA LEU A 143 -8.70 7.15 -15.89
C LEU A 143 -7.38 7.81 -16.30
N ILE A 144 -6.26 7.44 -15.67
CA ILE A 144 -4.93 7.91 -16.10
C ILE A 144 -4.61 7.36 -17.49
N TRP A 145 -4.85 6.07 -17.73
CA TRP A 145 -4.57 5.44 -19.03
C TRP A 145 -5.31 6.11 -20.20
N LYS A 146 -6.56 6.53 -20.00
CA LYS A 146 -7.38 7.21 -21.01
C LYS A 146 -7.45 8.72 -20.81
N ALA A 147 -6.53 9.32 -20.07
CA ALA A 147 -6.62 10.73 -19.73
C ALA A 147 -6.61 11.60 -21.02
N PRO A 148 -7.65 12.43 -21.26
CA PRO A 148 -7.65 13.36 -22.38
C PRO A 148 -6.87 14.65 -22.08
N ASN A 149 -6.61 14.93 -20.79
CA ASN A 149 -5.95 16.14 -20.32
C ASN A 149 -5.30 15.92 -18.94
N ALA A 150 -4.47 16.88 -18.51
CA ALA A 150 -3.77 16.87 -17.23
C ALA A 150 -4.71 16.69 -16.02
N PHE A 151 -5.89 17.33 -16.05
CA PHE A 151 -6.85 17.26 -14.95
C PHE A 151 -7.37 15.84 -14.73
N ALA A 152 -7.67 15.11 -15.82
CA ALA A 152 -8.06 13.70 -15.74
C ALA A 152 -6.93 12.82 -15.18
N GLY A 153 -5.68 13.09 -15.57
CA GLY A 153 -4.50 12.40 -14.99
C GLY A 153 -4.35 12.65 -13.49
N ILE A 154 -4.52 13.90 -13.04
CA ILE A 154 -4.47 14.27 -11.62
C ILE A 154 -5.61 13.60 -10.83
N ALA A 155 -6.83 13.64 -11.37
CA ALA A 155 -7.99 12.99 -10.76
C ALA A 155 -7.80 11.47 -10.66
N GLY A 156 -7.27 10.83 -11.71
CA GLY A 156 -6.95 9.40 -11.72
C GLY A 156 -5.88 9.02 -10.70
N ALA A 157 -4.85 9.86 -10.51
CA ALA A 157 -3.85 9.68 -9.47
C ALA A 157 -4.47 9.78 -8.07
N GLY A 158 -5.36 10.76 -7.84
CA GLY A 158 -6.11 10.89 -6.58
C GLY A 158 -7.00 9.67 -6.28
N LEU A 159 -7.75 9.19 -7.27
CA LEU A 159 -8.57 7.98 -7.15
C LEU A 159 -7.73 6.74 -6.86
N THR A 160 -6.57 6.59 -7.50
CA THR A 160 -5.63 5.50 -7.21
C THR A 160 -5.16 5.56 -5.75
N GLY A 161 -4.83 6.76 -5.25
CA GLY A 161 -4.42 6.95 -3.85
C GLY A 161 -5.53 6.59 -2.86
N ILE A 162 -6.76 6.99 -3.16
CA ILE A 162 -7.97 6.62 -2.40
C ILE A 162 -8.13 5.10 -2.33
N GLY A 163 -8.05 4.43 -3.47
CA GLY A 163 -8.17 2.97 -3.57
C GLY A 163 -7.10 2.27 -2.74
N MET A 164 -5.83 2.54 -3.04
CA MET A 164 -4.68 1.85 -2.43
C MET A 164 -4.59 2.02 -0.90
N SER A 165 -5.15 3.10 -0.34
CA SER A 165 -5.08 3.41 1.09
C SER A 165 -5.56 2.29 2.02
N LEU A 166 -6.69 1.67 1.68
CA LEU A 166 -7.31 0.64 2.50
C LEU A 166 -6.96 -0.78 2.04
N VAL A 167 -6.33 -0.96 0.89
CA VAL A 167 -5.91 -2.30 0.39
C VAL A 167 -4.93 -2.94 1.35
N PHE A 168 -3.89 -2.20 1.76
CA PHE A 168 -2.88 -2.70 2.70
C PHE A 168 -3.47 -3.18 4.05
N PRO A 169 -4.26 -2.38 4.80
CA PRO A 169 -4.80 -2.84 6.08
C PRO A 169 -5.83 -3.96 5.89
N SER A 170 -6.58 -3.93 4.78
CA SER A 170 -7.59 -4.95 4.47
C SER A 170 -6.99 -6.34 4.27
N PHE A 171 -5.98 -6.48 3.42
CA PHE A 171 -5.26 -7.75 3.26
C PHE A 171 -4.45 -8.11 4.51
N GLY A 172 -3.96 -7.11 5.25
CA GLY A 172 -3.24 -7.30 6.51
C GLY A 172 -4.07 -8.01 7.56
N ILE A 173 -5.35 -7.61 7.75
CA ILE A 173 -6.26 -8.29 8.69
C ILE A 173 -6.49 -9.74 8.29
N ILE A 174 -6.65 -10.03 6.99
CA ILE A 174 -6.82 -11.40 6.48
C ILE A 174 -5.55 -12.23 6.77
N ALA A 175 -4.36 -11.65 6.56
CA ALA A 175 -3.08 -12.31 6.81
C ALA A 175 -2.86 -12.60 8.31
N VAL A 176 -3.15 -11.63 9.19
CA VAL A 176 -3.00 -11.79 10.65
C VAL A 176 -3.95 -12.86 11.20
N LYS A 177 -5.17 -13.01 10.63
CA LYS A 177 -6.14 -14.02 11.06
C LYS A 177 -5.69 -15.46 10.80
N LYS A 178 -4.71 -15.68 9.92
CA LYS A 178 -4.18 -17.01 9.57
C LYS A 178 -3.08 -17.50 10.52
N VAL A 179 -2.68 -16.68 11.50
CA VAL A 179 -1.59 -17.00 12.43
C VAL A 179 -1.96 -16.78 13.90
N THR A 180 -1.31 -17.50 14.79
CA THR A 180 -1.44 -17.30 16.24
C THR A 180 -0.87 -15.95 16.66
N ALA A 181 -1.30 -15.44 17.83
CA ALA A 181 -0.88 -14.13 18.35
C ALA A 181 0.65 -13.98 18.42
N GLU A 182 1.36 -15.04 18.81
CA GLU A 182 2.81 -15.10 18.93
C GLU A 182 3.54 -14.96 17.58
N ASN A 183 2.92 -15.40 16.49
CA ASN A 183 3.52 -15.40 15.15
C ASN A 183 3.08 -14.22 14.26
N ARG A 184 2.26 -13.30 14.80
CA ARG A 184 1.77 -12.12 14.07
C ARG A 184 2.89 -11.24 13.54
N GLY A 185 3.95 -11.05 14.33
CA GLY A 185 5.11 -10.26 13.92
C GLY A 185 5.78 -10.84 12.67
N MET A 186 5.99 -12.16 12.63
CA MET A 186 6.61 -12.80 11.48
C MET A 186 5.69 -12.84 10.25
N ALA A 187 4.39 -13.08 10.44
CA ALA A 187 3.43 -13.01 9.36
C ALA A 187 3.35 -11.61 8.72
N MET A 188 3.40 -10.55 9.54
CA MET A 188 3.43 -9.18 9.05
C MET A 188 4.76 -8.84 8.36
N ALA A 189 5.89 -9.38 8.83
CA ALA A 189 7.17 -9.23 8.14
C ALA A 189 7.13 -9.89 6.75
N ALA A 190 6.64 -11.14 6.67
CA ALA A 190 6.48 -11.85 5.40
C ALA A 190 5.49 -11.13 4.47
N TYR A 191 4.39 -10.61 5.01
CA TYR A 191 3.39 -9.83 4.27
C TYR A 191 3.96 -8.53 3.70
N ASN A 192 4.73 -7.77 4.49
CA ASN A 192 5.39 -6.55 4.03
C ASN A 192 6.45 -6.84 2.97
N ALA A 193 7.16 -7.97 3.07
CA ALA A 193 8.13 -8.36 2.05
C ALA A 193 7.48 -8.50 0.66
N PHE A 194 6.22 -8.96 0.57
CA PHE A 194 5.49 -8.97 -0.70
C PHE A 194 5.21 -7.56 -1.24
N PHE A 195 4.85 -6.61 -0.37
CA PHE A 195 4.64 -5.22 -0.77
C PHE A 195 5.93 -4.61 -1.33
N ASP A 196 7.05 -4.80 -0.62
CA ASP A 196 8.36 -4.31 -1.02
C ASP A 196 8.83 -4.95 -2.33
N LEU A 197 8.59 -6.26 -2.50
CA LEU A 197 8.84 -6.95 -3.76
C LEU A 197 7.99 -6.39 -4.91
N GLY A 198 6.69 -6.18 -4.69
CA GLY A 198 5.82 -5.55 -5.68
C GLY A 198 6.33 -4.17 -6.09
N MET A 199 6.63 -3.31 -5.10
CA MET A 199 7.18 -1.97 -5.31
C MET A 199 8.52 -1.99 -6.04
N GLY A 200 9.45 -2.86 -5.62
CA GLY A 200 10.79 -2.98 -6.19
C GLY A 200 10.76 -3.50 -7.63
N LEU A 201 9.87 -4.44 -7.94
CA LEU A 201 9.71 -4.99 -9.29
C LEU A 201 8.90 -4.08 -10.22
N THR A 202 8.10 -3.15 -9.66
CA THR A 202 7.26 -2.27 -10.46
C THR A 202 8.07 -1.45 -11.45
N ALA A 203 9.14 -0.78 -11.01
CA ALA A 203 9.88 0.12 -11.90
C ALA A 203 10.55 -0.60 -13.09
N PRO A 204 11.27 -1.74 -12.92
CA PRO A 204 11.77 -2.52 -14.05
C PRO A 204 10.68 -3.04 -14.98
N VAL A 205 9.60 -3.62 -14.43
CA VAL A 205 8.51 -4.18 -15.25
C VAL A 205 7.78 -3.08 -16.00
N ALA A 206 7.44 -1.98 -15.33
CA ALA A 206 6.83 -0.81 -15.94
C ALA A 206 7.75 -0.16 -16.99
N GLY A 207 9.06 -0.12 -16.76
CA GLY A 207 10.04 0.37 -17.73
C GLY A 207 10.07 -0.47 -19.01
N LEU A 208 10.03 -1.79 -18.89
CA LEU A 208 9.92 -2.70 -20.04
C LEU A 208 8.59 -2.51 -20.80
N VAL A 209 7.48 -2.36 -20.06
CA VAL A 209 6.13 -2.16 -20.63
C VAL A 209 5.96 -0.78 -21.27
N ALA A 210 6.62 0.25 -20.73
CA ALA A 210 6.64 1.59 -21.29
C ALA A 210 7.30 1.62 -22.68
N GLY A 211 8.18 0.66 -23.01
CA GLY A 211 8.81 0.53 -24.33
C GLY A 211 9.50 1.83 -24.79
N ALA A 212 9.61 2.04 -26.12
CA ALA A 212 10.18 3.24 -26.73
C ALA A 212 9.30 4.51 -26.57
N GLY A 213 8.77 4.73 -25.37
CA GLY A 213 8.18 6.00 -24.96
C GLY A 213 6.66 5.98 -24.75
N ASN A 214 5.96 4.86 -24.64
CA ASN A 214 4.51 4.87 -24.37
C ASN A 214 4.18 4.66 -22.89
N TYR A 215 4.27 5.73 -22.09
CA TYR A 215 4.03 5.67 -20.65
C TYR A 215 2.56 5.38 -20.27
N ASN A 216 1.60 5.52 -21.19
CA ASN A 216 0.21 5.09 -20.97
C ASN A 216 0.13 3.61 -20.58
N ASN A 217 0.99 2.77 -21.15
CA ASN A 217 0.97 1.33 -20.93
C ASN A 217 1.28 0.93 -19.47
N VAL A 218 1.95 1.80 -18.72
CA VAL A 218 2.22 1.58 -17.29
C VAL A 218 0.93 1.59 -16.48
N TYR A 219 -0.04 2.44 -16.83
CA TYR A 219 -1.29 2.56 -16.08
C TYR A 219 -2.28 1.45 -16.40
N ILE A 220 -2.30 0.94 -17.64
CA ILE A 220 -3.08 -0.28 -17.94
C ILE A 220 -2.47 -1.51 -17.25
N LEU A 221 -1.14 -1.60 -17.15
CA LEU A 221 -0.49 -2.64 -16.34
C LEU A 221 -0.94 -2.55 -14.87
N GLY A 222 -0.95 -1.35 -14.29
CA GLY A 222 -1.46 -1.11 -12.94
C GLY A 222 -2.94 -1.52 -12.79
N ALA A 223 -3.79 -1.16 -13.76
CA ALA A 223 -5.21 -1.55 -13.76
C ALA A 223 -5.41 -3.07 -13.83
N ILE A 224 -4.63 -3.77 -14.67
CA ILE A 224 -4.68 -5.23 -14.78
C ILE A 224 -4.19 -5.87 -13.47
N ALA A 225 -3.10 -5.38 -12.90
CA ALA A 225 -2.59 -5.89 -11.64
C ALA A 225 -3.59 -5.71 -10.49
N ALA A 226 -4.22 -4.53 -10.40
CA ALA A 226 -5.28 -4.26 -9.43
C ALA A 226 -6.53 -5.15 -9.67
N LEU A 227 -6.87 -5.45 -10.92
CA LEU A 227 -7.94 -6.40 -11.26
C LEU A 227 -7.62 -7.82 -10.79
N VAL A 228 -6.40 -8.31 -11.01
CA VAL A 228 -5.96 -9.62 -10.51
C VAL A 228 -5.97 -9.63 -8.97
N SER A 229 -5.54 -8.54 -8.33
CA SER A 229 -5.66 -8.37 -6.88
C SER A 229 -7.11 -8.42 -6.41
N ALA A 230 -8.04 -7.79 -7.13
CA ALA A 230 -9.47 -7.81 -6.81
C ALA A 230 -10.05 -9.22 -6.91
N CYS A 231 -9.62 -10.01 -7.91
CA CYS A 231 -9.97 -11.42 -8.01
C CYS A 231 -9.45 -12.22 -6.80
N ILE A 232 -8.22 -11.98 -6.34
CA ILE A 232 -7.68 -12.62 -5.12
C ILE A 232 -8.51 -12.23 -3.90
N ALA A 233 -8.85 -10.95 -3.74
CA ALA A 233 -9.70 -10.47 -2.65
C ALA A 233 -11.08 -11.15 -2.68
N TYR A 234 -11.66 -11.34 -3.87
CA TYR A 234 -12.94 -12.05 -4.04
C TYR A 234 -12.86 -13.54 -3.69
N LEU A 235 -11.75 -14.21 -4.02
CA LEU A 235 -11.53 -15.61 -3.63
C LEU A 235 -11.38 -15.76 -2.12
N GLU A 236 -10.67 -14.84 -1.46
CA GLU A 236 -10.57 -14.77 0.00
C GLU A 236 -11.94 -14.47 0.65
N TYR A 237 -12.73 -13.60 0.02
CA TYR A 237 -14.09 -13.30 0.44
C TYR A 237 -14.99 -14.55 0.43
N LYS A 238 -14.99 -15.31 -0.68
CA LYS A 238 -15.75 -16.56 -0.79
C LYS A 238 -15.34 -17.61 0.24
N LYS A 239 -14.04 -17.75 0.52
CA LYS A 239 -13.55 -18.66 1.56
C LYS A 239 -14.06 -18.26 2.94
N GLY A 240 -14.15 -16.96 3.22
CA GLY A 240 -14.69 -16.44 4.47
C GLY A 240 -16.20 -16.69 4.66
N GLU A 241 -17.01 -16.62 3.60
CA GLU A 241 -18.44 -16.92 3.66
C GLU A 241 -18.74 -18.43 3.69
N GLY A 242 -17.89 -19.25 3.07
CA GLY A 242 -18.06 -20.72 3.04
C GLY A 242 -17.84 -21.44 4.38
N ILE A 243 -17.33 -20.76 5.41
CA ILE A 243 -17.09 -21.34 6.76
C ILE A 243 -18.31 -21.14 7.68
N LEU A 244 -19.31 -20.34 7.30
CA LEU A 244 -20.46 -20.02 8.15
C LEU A 244 -21.75 -20.88 8.01
N PRO A 245 -21.94 -21.85 7.09
CA PRO A 245 -23.17 -22.65 7.09
C PRO A 245 -23.15 -23.94 7.94
N THR A 246 -22.06 -24.28 8.65
CA THR A 246 -21.97 -25.57 9.38
C THR A 246 -21.79 -25.47 10.90
N MET A 247 -21.71 -24.28 11.50
CA MET A 247 -21.61 -24.11 12.97
C MET A 247 -22.92 -23.63 13.64
N GLN A 248 -24.09 -23.88 13.02
CA GLN A 248 -25.38 -23.59 13.65
C GLN A 248 -26.30 -24.82 13.82
N LEU A 249 -25.80 -26.03 13.66
CA LEU A 249 -26.56 -27.26 13.93
C LEU A 249 -25.68 -28.29 14.65
N SER A 250 -25.50 -28.11 15.96
CA SER A 250 -25.22 -29.20 16.91
C SER A 250 -25.56 -28.75 18.33
#